data_AF-A0A7K0ZSQ5-F1
#
_entry.id   AF-A0A7K0ZSQ5-F1
#
_cell.length_a   1.000
_cell.length_b   1.000
_cell.length_c   1.000
_cell.angle_alpha   90.00
_cell.angle_beta   90.00
_cell.angle_gamma   90.00
#
_symmetry.space_group_name_H-M   'P 1'
#
loop_
_entity.id
_entity.type
_entity.pdbx_description
1 polymer ?
#
loop_
_entity_poly.entity_id
_entity_poly.type
_entity_poly.pdbx_seq_one_letter_code
_entity_poly.pdbx_strand_id
1 'polypeptide(L)'
;MKRIIGVLMVGICAVGTVAPAVAASPLKGEITVSAAASLTDSFTALAKAFRAANPKVKVRLNFGSSSTLVAQIQSGAPSDVIAAADLSSVEKLVTSGNVVAAPRVFARNSLSI
;
A
#
# COMPACT_ATOMS: atom_id res chain seq x y z
N MET A 1 -0.70 -12.68 15.76
CA MET A 1 -2.15 -12.69 15.49
C MET A 1 -2.85 -11.78 16.49
N LYS A 2 -3.33 -10.60 16.08
CA LYS A 2 -4.19 -9.71 16.90
C LYS A 2 -5.20 -9.04 15.94
N ARG A 3 -6.40 -9.60 15.86
CA ARG A 3 -7.56 -9.05 15.15
C ARG A 3 -8.30 -8.14 16.12
N ILE A 4 -8.59 -6.90 15.75
CA ILE A 4 -9.47 -6.03 16.53
C ILE A 4 -10.66 -5.67 15.64
N ILE A 5 -11.79 -6.30 15.96
CA ILE A 5 -13.14 -6.02 15.50
C ILE A 5 -13.72 -5.00 16.48
N GLY A 6 -14.37 -3.96 15.98
CA GLY A 6 -15.08 -3.00 16.82
C GLY A 6 -15.87 -1.99 16.00
N VAL A 7 -17.09 -2.35 15.60
CA VAL A 7 -18.14 -1.41 15.20
C VAL A 7 -19.19 -1.42 16.30
N LEU A 8 -19.63 -0.22 16.70
CA LEU A 8 -21.02 0.20 16.96
C LEU A 8 -21.08 1.15 18.18
N MET A 9 -21.53 2.38 17.95
CA MET A 9 -22.61 3.01 18.75
C MET A 9 -23.20 4.20 17.97
N VAL A 10 -24.45 4.05 17.58
CA VAL A 10 -25.34 5.13 17.13
C VAL A 10 -25.77 5.90 18.37
N GLY A 11 -25.55 7.21 18.38
CA GLY A 11 -26.04 8.13 19.40
C GLY A 11 -26.38 9.46 18.76
N ILE A 12 -27.67 9.71 18.55
CA ILE A 12 -28.22 10.97 18.07
C ILE A 12 -28.32 11.93 19.27
N CYS A 13 -27.54 13.00 19.27
CA CYS A 13 -27.76 14.16 20.15
C CYS A 13 -27.14 15.40 19.50
N ALA A 14 -27.99 16.31 19.06
CA ALA A 14 -27.60 17.57 18.46
C ALA A 14 -27.19 18.57 19.56
N VAL A 15 -25.91 18.60 19.90
CA VAL A 15 -25.21 19.74 20.52
C VAL A 15 -23.82 19.76 19.91
N GLY A 16 -23.41 20.92 19.39
CA GLY A 16 -22.13 21.11 18.70
C GLY A 16 -20.94 20.81 19.59
N THR A 17 -20.56 19.55 19.68
CA THR A 17 -19.28 19.10 20.22
C THR A 17 -18.31 19.03 19.05
N VAL A 18 -17.42 20.01 18.98
CA VAL A 18 -16.23 19.94 18.13
C VAL A 18 -15.47 18.71 18.60
N ALA A 19 -15.56 17.61 17.85
CA ALA A 19 -14.78 16.43 18.11
C ALA A 19 -13.31 16.87 18.18
N PRO A 20 -12.55 16.51 19.23
CA PRO A 20 -11.13 16.79 19.22
C PRO A 20 -10.57 16.06 17.99
N ALA A 21 -10.12 16.82 17.01
CA ALA A 21 -9.31 16.30 15.94
C ALA A 21 -8.11 15.67 16.64
N VAL A 22 -8.11 14.35 16.77
CA VAL A 22 -6.96 13.59 17.23
C VAL A 22 -5.87 14.00 16.24
N ALA A 23 -4.98 14.88 16.67
CA ALA A 23 -3.88 15.36 15.86
C ALA A 23 -3.06 14.13 15.52
N ALA A 24 -3.29 13.59 14.31
CA ALA A 24 -2.60 12.42 13.83
C ALA A 24 -1.12 12.76 13.90
N SER A 25 -0.39 12.03 14.74
CA SER A 25 1.05 12.23 14.85
C SER A 25 1.65 12.16 13.45
N PRO A 26 2.50 13.12 13.06
CA PRO A 26 2.98 13.20 11.69
C PRO A 26 3.66 11.87 11.33
N LEU A 27 3.21 11.26 10.23
CA LEU A 27 3.77 10.01 9.72
C LEU A 27 5.28 10.19 9.52
N LYS A 28 6.07 9.22 9.98
CA LYS A 28 7.53 9.24 9.91
C LYS A 28 8.07 7.84 9.61
N GLY A 29 9.25 7.77 9.01
CA GLY A 29 9.94 6.53 8.73
C GLY A 29 10.25 6.37 7.25
N GLU A 30 10.46 5.14 6.84
CA GLU A 30 10.78 4.78 5.46
C GLU A 30 9.84 3.68 5.00
N ILE A 31 9.33 3.82 3.78
CA ILE A 31 8.53 2.80 3.11
C ILE A 31 9.22 2.39 1.81
N THR A 32 9.31 1.08 1.58
CA THR A 32 9.81 0.49 0.34
C THR A 32 8.64 -0.01 -0.50
N VAL A 33 8.52 0.52 -1.71
CA VAL A 33 7.44 0.20 -2.64
C VAL A 33 8.02 -0.50 -3.86
N SER A 34 7.72 -1.79 -3.98
CA SER A 34 8.03 -2.61 -5.15
C SER A 34 6.89 -2.52 -6.16
N ALA A 35 7.13 -1.92 -7.32
CA ALA A 35 6.10 -1.72 -8.34
C ALA A 35 6.54 -2.26 -9.70
N ALA A 36 5.60 -2.86 -10.44
CA ALA A 36 5.85 -3.34 -11.79
C ALA A 36 6.40 -2.21 -12.68
N ALA A 37 7.32 -2.53 -13.59
CA ALA A 37 7.99 -1.53 -14.43
C ALA A 37 7.03 -0.64 -15.24
N SER A 38 5.88 -1.18 -15.66
CA SER A 38 4.82 -0.41 -16.34
C SER A 38 4.16 0.67 -15.47
N LEU A 39 4.37 0.63 -14.15
CA LEU A 39 3.82 1.57 -13.18
C LEU A 39 4.80 2.68 -12.79
N THR A 40 5.99 2.73 -13.41
CA THR A 40 7.10 3.63 -13.03
C THR A 40 6.67 5.10 -12.92
N ASP A 41 6.04 5.64 -13.96
CA ASP A 41 5.64 7.05 -13.99
C ASP A 41 4.57 7.37 -12.95
N SER A 42 3.53 6.53 -12.89
CA SER A 42 2.44 6.65 -11.93
C SER A 42 2.94 6.62 -10.48
N PHE A 43 3.79 5.65 -10.14
CA PHE A 43 4.30 5.50 -8.78
C PHE A 43 5.35 6.55 -8.42
N THR A 44 6.10 7.08 -9.39
CA THR A 44 6.98 8.23 -9.18
C THR A 44 6.18 9.48 -8.87
N ALA A 45 5.09 9.74 -9.60
CA ALA A 45 4.18 10.85 -9.33
C ALA A 45 3.50 10.70 -7.95
N LEU A 46 3.01 9.50 -7.64
CA LEU A 46 2.42 9.19 -6.33
C LEU A 46 3.43 9.38 -5.19
N ALA A 47 4.67 8.91 -5.33
CA ALA A 47 5.71 9.10 -4.32
C ALA A 47 6.04 10.58 -4.10
N LYS A 48 6.02 11.41 -5.16
CA LYS A 48 6.19 12.87 -5.02
C LYS A 48 5.03 13.50 -4.24
N ALA A 49 3.78 13.20 -4.63
CA ALA A 49 2.60 13.71 -3.95
C ALA A 49 2.53 13.26 -2.48
N PHE A 50 2.82 11.99 -2.22
CA PHE A 50 2.82 11.42 -0.87
C PHE A 50 3.87 12.05 0.04
N ARG A 51 5.09 12.29 -0.46
CA ARG A 51 6.15 12.98 0.29
C ARG A 51 5.85 14.44 0.55
N ALA A 52 5.18 15.13 -0.38
CA ALA A 52 4.75 16.51 -0.17
C ALA A 52 3.73 16.61 0.98
N ALA A 53 2.81 15.64 1.07
CA ALA A 53 1.86 15.54 2.18
C ALA A 53 2.49 15.00 3.48
N ASN A 54 3.58 14.22 3.38
CA ASN A 54 4.24 13.57 4.51
C ASN A 54 5.76 13.81 4.50
N PRO A 55 6.24 15.02 4.86
CA PRO A 55 7.66 15.38 4.70
C PRO A 55 8.64 14.54 5.53
N LYS A 56 8.15 13.89 6.59
CA LYS A 56 8.96 13.03 7.47
C LYS A 56 9.00 11.56 7.03
N VAL A 57 8.35 11.21 5.91
CA VAL A 57 8.36 9.86 5.34
C VAL A 57 9.28 9.81 4.11
N LYS A 58 10.20 8.85 4.10
CA LYS A 58 11.01 8.49 2.94
C LYS A 58 10.30 7.40 2.14
N VAL A 59 10.30 7.53 0.82
CA VAL A 59 9.75 6.52 -0.10
C VAL A 59 10.89 6.00 -0.96
N ARG A 60 11.22 4.71 -0.80
CA ARG A 60 12.12 3.99 -1.71
C ARG A 60 11.27 3.28 -2.76
N LEU A 61 11.56 3.54 -4.03
CA LEU A 61 10.90 2.87 -5.15
C LEU A 61 11.83 1.79 -5.69
N ASN A 62 11.31 0.57 -5.85
CA ASN A 62 11.97 -0.53 -6.51
C ASN A 62 11.11 -0.96 -7.70
N PHE A 63 11.62 -0.79 -8.91
CA PHE A 63 10.90 -1.14 -10.14
C PHE A 63 11.48 -2.40 -10.77
N GLY A 64 10.61 -3.28 -11.26
CA GLY A 64 11.01 -4.52 -11.92
C GLY A 64 9.83 -5.24 -12.56
N SER A 65 10.06 -6.39 -13.20
CA SER A 65 8.94 -7.25 -13.60
C SER A 65 8.23 -7.80 -12.36
N SER A 66 6.92 -8.07 -12.46
CA SER A 66 6.14 -8.66 -11.36
C SER A 66 6.83 -9.91 -10.79
N SER A 67 7.32 -10.79 -11.66
CA SER A 67 7.98 -12.04 -11.29
C SER A 67 9.31 -11.83 -10.56
N THR A 68 10.15 -10.89 -11.03
CA THR A 68 11.43 -10.57 -10.37
C THR A 68 11.20 -9.97 -9.00
N LEU A 69 10.24 -9.04 -8.86
CA LEU A 69 9.92 -8.43 -7.57
C LEU A 69 9.40 -9.47 -6.58
N VAL A 70 8.54 -10.39 -7.02
CA VAL A 70 8.07 -11.51 -6.19
C VAL A 70 9.22 -12.40 -5.75
N ALA A 71 10.11 -12.78 -6.67
CA ALA A 71 11.27 -13.61 -6.34
C ALA A 71 12.21 -12.93 -5.34
N GLN A 72 12.42 -11.62 -5.49
CA GLN A 72 13.19 -10.81 -4.53
C GLN A 72 12.55 -10.84 -3.14
N ILE A 73 11.23 -10.61 -3.04
CA ILE A 73 10.51 -10.62 -1.76
C ILE A 73 10.54 -12.01 -1.11
N GLN A 74 10.36 -13.07 -1.90
CA GLN A 74 10.48 -14.45 -1.42
C GLN A 74 11.90 -14.77 -0.93
N SER A 75 12.91 -14.12 -1.52
CA SER A 75 14.31 -14.22 -1.09
C SER A 75 14.66 -13.30 0.10
N GLY A 76 13.68 -12.60 0.67
CA GLY A 76 13.85 -11.75 1.85
C GLY A 76 14.21 -10.29 1.55
N ALA A 77 14.10 -9.83 0.30
CA ALA A 77 14.25 -8.42 0.00
C ALA A 77 13.13 -7.60 0.69
N PRO A 78 13.45 -6.45 1.31
CA PRO A 78 12.47 -5.64 1.99
C PRO A 78 11.47 -5.02 1.01
N SER A 79 10.18 -5.15 1.30
CA SER A 79 9.10 -4.48 0.56
C SER A 79 7.88 -4.32 1.47
N ASP A 80 7.44 -3.08 1.69
CA ASP A 80 6.24 -2.77 2.48
C ASP A 80 4.99 -2.80 1.61
N VAL A 81 5.14 -2.49 0.32
CA VAL A 81 4.06 -2.45 -0.66
C VAL A 81 4.53 -3.12 -1.94
N ILE A 82 3.76 -4.10 -2.43
CA ILE A 82 3.92 -4.63 -3.79
C ILE A 82 2.72 -4.23 -4.68
N ALA A 83 3.03 -3.69 -5.85
CA ALA A 83 2.07 -3.43 -6.92
C ALA A 83 2.51 -4.17 -8.19
N ALA A 84 1.89 -5.31 -8.46
CA ALA A 84 2.18 -6.12 -9.65
C ALA A 84 1.19 -5.84 -10.79
N ALA A 85 1.57 -6.22 -12.01
CA ALA A 85 0.72 -6.10 -13.19
C ALA A 85 -0.32 -7.25 -13.32
N ASP A 86 -0.15 -8.33 -12.55
CA ASP A 86 -0.94 -9.55 -12.64
C ASP A 86 -1.18 -10.16 -11.26
N LEU A 87 -2.35 -10.79 -11.10
CA LEU A 87 -2.78 -11.38 -9.83
C LEU A 87 -1.96 -12.63 -9.46
N SER A 88 -1.61 -13.45 -10.44
CA SER A 88 -0.91 -14.72 -10.21
C SER A 88 0.48 -14.50 -9.58
N SER A 89 1.16 -13.40 -9.90
CA SER A 89 2.40 -13.01 -9.22
C SER A 89 2.19 -12.72 -7.73
N VAL A 90 1.16 -11.94 -7.37
CA VAL A 90 0.90 -11.59 -5.96
C VAL A 90 0.36 -12.79 -5.17
N GLU A 91 -0.41 -13.67 -5.79
CA GLU A 91 -0.91 -14.92 -5.19
C GLU A 91 0.22 -15.85 -4.72
N LYS A 92 1.38 -15.85 -5.40
CA LYS A 92 2.56 -16.58 -4.94
C LYS A 92 3.04 -16.10 -3.58
N LEU A 93 3.00 -14.79 -3.33
CA LEU A 93 3.38 -14.20 -2.04
C LEU A 93 2.37 -14.53 -0.94
N VAL A 94 1.08 -14.62 -1.28
CA VAL A 94 0.04 -15.06 -0.34
C VAL A 94 0.29 -16.51 0.07
N THR A 95 0.52 -17.39 -0.92
CA THR A 95 0.79 -18.82 -0.70
C THR A 95 2.06 -19.05 0.12
N SER A 96 3.12 -18.27 -0.13
CA SER A 96 4.37 -18.37 0.62
C SER A 96 4.35 -17.66 1.98
N GLY A 97 3.23 -17.04 2.37
CA GLY A 97 3.09 -16.37 3.67
C GLY A 97 3.85 -15.04 3.79
N ASN A 98 4.27 -14.45 2.66
CA ASN A 98 5.03 -13.20 2.63
C ASN A 98 4.14 -11.94 2.64
N VAL A 99 2.82 -12.07 2.68
CA VAL A 99 1.89 -10.92 2.72
C VAL A 99 1.03 -10.96 3.98
N VAL A 100 0.91 -9.81 4.64
CA VAL A 100 0.08 -9.63 5.86
C VAL A 100 -1.37 -9.28 5.56
N ALA A 101 -1.69 -8.90 4.31
CA ALA A 101 -2.99 -8.46 3.87
C ALA A 101 -3.40 -9.13 2.55
N ALA A 102 -4.70 -9.28 2.32
CA ALA A 102 -5.20 -9.80 1.05
C ALA A 102 -4.87 -8.82 -0.10
N PRO A 103 -4.44 -9.32 -1.27
CA PRO A 103 -4.24 -8.48 -2.45
C PRO A 103 -5.52 -7.72 -2.83
N ARG A 104 -5.35 -6.49 -3.32
CA ARG A 104 -6.47 -5.65 -3.80
C ARG A 104 -6.23 -5.21 -5.23
N VAL A 105 -7.25 -5.38 -6.07
CA VAL A 105 -7.23 -4.82 -7.43
C VAL A 105 -7.38 -3.31 -7.34
N PHE A 106 -6.40 -2.57 -7.85
CA PHE A 106 -6.41 -1.11 -7.86
C PHE A 106 -6.53 -0.50 -9.27
N ALA A 107 -6.27 -1.30 -10.31
CA ALA A 107 -6.40 -0.90 -11.71
C ALA A 107 -6.82 -2.09 -12.58
N ARG A 108 -7.48 -1.82 -13.70
CA ARG A 108 -7.80 -2.79 -14.75
C ARG A 108 -7.51 -2.16 -16.11
N ASN A 109 -7.17 -3.00 -17.08
CA ASN A 109 -7.04 -2.60 -18.48
C ASN A 109 -7.98 -3.46 -19.34
N SER A 110 -8.44 -2.92 -20.45
CA SER A 110 -9.11 -3.67 -21.51
C SER A 110 -8.34 -3.45 -22.80
N LEU A 111 -8.11 -4.52 -23.56
CA LEU A 111 -7.64 -4.37 -24.93
C LEU A 111 -8.77 -3.76 -25.76
N SER A 112 -8.48 -2.70 -26.51
CA SER A 112 -9.35 -2.17 -27.56
C SER A 112 -8.62 -2.36 -28.88
N ILE A 113 -9.31 -2.94 -29.86
CA ILE A 113 -8.85 -3.12 -31.25
C ILE A 113 -9.56 -2.10 -32.12
#